data_AF-A0A536DZ15-F1
#
_entry.id   AF-A0A536DZ15-F1
#
_cell.length_a   1.000
_cell.length_b   1.000
_cell.length_c   1.000
_cell.angle_alpha   90.00
_cell.angle_beta   90.00
_cell.angle_gamma   90.00
#
_symmetry.space_group_name_H-M   'P 1'
#
loop_
_entity.id
_entity.type
_entity.pdbx_description
1 polymer ?
#
loop_
_entity_poly.entity_id
_entity_poly.type
_entity_poly.pdbx_seq_one_letter_code
_entity_poly.pdbx_strand_id
1 'polypeptide(L)' 'MATLRQLREKAVLTQAELARLADVTPSTVSDLEANKRKPRPSTVRRLAKALRVKPSAIEFDSAR' A
#
# COMPACT_ATOMS: atom_id res chain seq x y z
N MET A 1 -5.61 -6.56 11.12
CA MET A 1 -5.29 -5.53 10.11
C MET A 1 -5.48 -6.18 8.74
N ALA A 2 -5.26 -5.48 7.63
CA ALA A 2 -5.33 -6.09 6.30
C ALA A 2 -4.09 -5.71 5.49
N THR A 3 -3.61 -6.62 4.65
CA THR A 3 -2.44 -6.35 3.83
C THR A 3 -2.72 -5.24 2.82
N LEU A 4 -1.67 -4.58 2.34
CA LEU A 4 -1.80 -3.57 1.28
C LEU A 4 -2.57 -4.12 0.06
N ARG A 5 -2.26 -5.37 -0.33
CA ARG A 5 -2.93 -6.07 -1.44
C ARG A 5 -4.42 -6.25 -1.20
N GLN A 6 -4.82 -6.73 -0.01
CA GLN A 6 -6.22 -6.94 0.33
C GLN A 6 -7.03 -5.64 0.29
N LEU A 7 -6.45 -4.54 0.79
CA LEU A 7 -7.11 -3.23 0.77
C LEU A 7 -7.21 -2.68 -0.66
N ARG A 8 -6.18 -2.86 -1.49
CA ARG A 8 -6.20 -2.49 -2.90
C ARG A 8 -7.28 -3.24 -3.67
N GLU A 9 -7.36 -4.55 -3.51
CA GLU A 9 -8.34 -5.40 -4.20
C GLU A 9 -9.77 -5.09 -3.76
N LYS A 10 -10.00 -4.82 -2.46
CA LYS A 10 -11.30 -4.32 -1.96
C LYS A 10 -11.69 -2.96 -2.54
N ALA A 11 -10.73 -2.12 -2.85
CA ALA A 11 -10.95 -0.84 -3.52
C ALA A 11 -11.10 -0.96 -5.05
N VAL A 12 -11.01 -2.18 -5.61
CA VAL A 12 -11.10 -2.47 -7.05
C VAL A 12 -10.04 -1.68 -7.84
N LEU A 13 -8.82 -1.61 -7.30
CA LEU A 13 -7.70 -0.91 -7.92
C LEU A 13 -6.66 -1.91 -8.44
N THR A 14 -6.07 -1.64 -9.60
CA THR A 14 -4.79 -2.23 -10.02
C THR A 14 -3.63 -1.63 -9.22
N GLN A 15 -2.45 -2.27 -9.26
CA GLN A 15 -1.24 -1.72 -8.62
C GLN A 15 -0.87 -0.35 -9.19
N ALA A 16 -1.04 -0.15 -10.51
CA ALA A 16 -0.76 1.11 -11.18
C ALA A 16 -1.73 2.22 -10.76
N GLU A 17 -3.02 1.92 -10.61
CA GLU A 17 -4.01 2.89 -10.16
C GLU A 17 -3.78 3.31 -8.70
N LEU A 18 -3.51 2.35 -7.81
CA LEU A 18 -3.14 2.67 -6.43
C LEU A 18 -1.87 3.54 -6.38
N ALA A 19 -0.87 3.20 -7.19
CA ALA A 19 0.37 3.96 -7.26
C ALA A 19 0.12 5.42 -7.69
N ARG A 20 -0.70 5.61 -8.73
CA ARG A 20 -1.10 6.94 -9.21
C ARG A 20 -1.85 7.72 -8.13
N LEU A 21 -2.81 7.11 -7.44
CA LEU A 21 -3.60 7.76 -6.38
C LEU A 21 -2.76 8.10 -5.15
N ALA A 22 -1.75 7.28 -4.85
CA ALA A 22 -0.84 7.46 -3.73
C ALA A 22 0.42 8.26 -4.09
N ASP A 23 0.54 8.77 -5.31
CA ASP A 23 1.70 9.52 -5.79
C ASP A 23 3.03 8.77 -5.55
N VAL A 24 3.06 7.50 -5.97
CA VAL A 24 4.25 6.63 -5.96
C VAL A 24 4.38 5.87 -7.28
N THR A 25 5.50 5.17 -7.48
CA THR A 25 5.68 4.33 -8.66
C THR A 25 4.89 3.02 -8.55
N PRO A 26 4.45 2.40 -9.67
CA PRO A 26 3.85 1.07 -9.64
C PRO A 26 4.77 0.00 -9.04
N SER A 27 6.08 0.08 -9.32
CA SER A 27 7.10 -0.76 -8.66
C SER A 27 7.10 -0.58 -7.15
N THR A 28 6.80 0.64 -6.67
CA THR A 28 6.68 0.88 -5.24
C THR A 28 5.55 0.04 -4.64
N VAL A 29 4.37 0.03 -5.27
CA VAL A 29 3.25 -0.78 -4.78
C VAL A 29 3.58 -2.27 -4.85
N SER A 30 4.13 -2.73 -5.98
CA SER A 30 4.50 -4.13 -6.19
C SER A 30 5.47 -4.66 -5.13
N ASP A 31 6.54 -3.91 -4.85
CA ASP A 31 7.53 -4.29 -3.82
C ASP A 31 6.94 -4.35 -2.41
N LEU A 32 6.02 -3.43 -2.09
CA LEU A 32 5.38 -3.40 -0.77
C LEU A 32 4.40 -4.55 -0.61
N GLU A 33 3.63 -4.89 -1.65
CA GLU A 33 2.73 -6.05 -1.62
C GLU A 33 3.49 -7.38 -1.55
N ALA A 34 4.70 -7.43 -2.15
CA ALA A 34 5.59 -8.58 -2.10
C ALA A 34 6.52 -8.58 -0.87
N ASN A 35 6.36 -7.65 0.08
CA ASN A 35 7.19 -7.48 1.27
C ASN A 35 8.71 -7.37 0.99
N LYS A 36 9.09 -6.91 -0.21
CA LYS A 36 10.50 -6.78 -0.62
C LYS A 36 11.22 -5.64 0.08
N ARG A 37 10.48 -4.66 0.61
CA ARG A 37 11.05 -3.54 1.36
C ARG A 37 10.06 -2.93 2.34
N LYS A 38 10.58 -2.34 3.41
CA LYS A 38 9.76 -1.59 4.38
C LYS A 38 9.36 -0.22 3.82
N PRO A 39 8.09 0.19 3.96
CA PRO A 39 7.67 1.52 3.53
C PRO A 39 8.19 2.59 4.48
N ARG A 40 8.46 3.78 3.93
CA ARG A 40 8.66 4.99 4.75
C ARG A 40 7.32 5.45 5.33
N PRO A 41 7.29 6.11 6.51
CA PRO A 41 6.06 6.63 7.10
C PRO A 41 5.26 7.56 6.16
N SER A 42 5.94 8.34 5.31
CA SER A 42 5.31 9.17 4.28
C SER A 42 4.58 8.34 3.22
N THR A 43 5.16 7.22 2.78
CA THR A 43 4.53 6.29 1.83
C THR A 43 3.33 5.60 2.45
N VAL A 44 3.40 5.19 3.72
CA VAL A 44 2.25 4.62 4.44
C VAL A 44 1.08 5.60 4.46
N ARG A 45 1.33 6.88 4.80
CA ARG A 45 0.29 7.92 4.83
C ARG A 45 -0.36 8.14 3.46
N ARG A 46 0.44 8.15 2.39
CA ARG A 46 -0.07 8.32 1.02
C ARG A 46 -0.92 7.15 0.56
N LEU A 47 -0.48 5.92 0.80
CA LEU A 47 -1.25 4.71 0.49
C LEU A 47 -2.56 4.65 1.28
N ALA A 48 -2.51 4.96 2.58
CA ALA A 48 -3.69 5.02 3.44
C ALA A 48 -4.70 6.06 2.95
N LYS A 49 -4.23 7.25 2.55
CA LYS A 49 -5.07 8.30 1.96
C LYS A 49 -5.73 7.82 0.66
N ALA A 50 -4.97 7.20 -0.25
CA ALA A 50 -5.50 6.67 -1.51
C ALA A 50 -6.56 5.59 -1.29
N LEU A 51 -6.36 4.73 -0.28
CA LEU A 51 -7.27 3.64 0.09
C LEU A 51 -8.41 4.08 1.01
N ARG A 52 -8.44 5.35 1.43
CA ARG A 52 -9.44 5.90 2.39
C ARG A 52 -9.50 5.13 3.71
N VAL A 53 -8.35 4.70 4.22
CA VAL A 53 -8.21 4.01 5.50
C VAL A 53 -7.25 4.73 6.43
N LYS A 54 -7.22 4.35 7.72
CA LYS A 54 -6.18 4.81 8.64
C LYS A 54 -4.84 4.13 8.32
N PRO A 55 -3.70 4.81 8.49
CA PRO A 55 -2.36 4.21 8.35
C PRO A 55 -2.19 2.88 9.11
N SER A 56 -2.73 2.78 10.32
CA SER A 56 -2.69 1.58 11.17
C SER A 56 -3.57 0.42 10.68
N ALA A 57 -4.41 0.65 9.68
CA ALA A 57 -5.21 -0.42 9.08
C ALA A 57 -4.41 -1.25 8.07
N ILE A 58 -3.32 -0.69 7.53
CA ILE A 58 -2.46 -1.35 6.55
C ILE A 58 -1.38 -2.14 7.27
N GLU A 59 -1.37 -3.44 7.03
CA GLU A 59 -0.33 -4.35 7.46
C GLU A 59 0.77 -4.39 6.40
N PHE A 60 1.98 -3.96 6.80
CA PHE A 60 3.21 -4.15 6.04
C PHE A 60 4.01 -5.17 6.82
N ASP A 61 4.15 -6.38 6.29
CA ASP A 61 4.73 -7.50 7.02
C ASP A 61 6.15 -7.11 7.47
N SER A 62 6.33 -7.05 8.77
CA SER A 62 7.59 -6.70 9.41
C SER A 62 8.20 -7.98 9.95
N ALA A 63 8.85 -8.72 9.04
CA ALA A 63 9.53 -9.98 9.27
C ALA A 63 8.63 -11.19 9.55
N ARG A 64 8.70 -12.17 8.65
CA ARG A 64 8.99 -13.53 9.07
C ARG A 64 10.50 -13.72 9.00
#